data_AF-A0A124FMZ0-F1
#
_entry.id   AF-A0A124FMZ0-F1
#
_cell.length_a   1.000
_cell.length_b   1.000
_cell.length_c   1.000
_cell.angle_alpha   90.00
_cell.angle_beta   90.00
_cell.angle_gamma   90.00
#
_symmetry.space_group_name_H-M   'P 1'
#
loop_
_entity.id
_entity.type
_entity.pdbx_description
1 polymer ?
#
loop_
_entity_poly.entity_id
_entity_poly.type
_entity_poly.pdbx_seq_one_letter_code
_entity_poly.pdbx_strand_id
1 'polypeptide(L)' 'MESLKENYTIVIVTHNMQQAARVSNFTAFLMIDDDRAGWLVEFGTTEQIFTNPQNEQTEQYVTGRFG' A
#
# COMPACT_ATOMS: atom_id res chain seq x y z
N MET A 1 -14.80 10.54 5.05
CA MET A 1 -14.41 9.16 4.69
C MET A 1 -14.78 8.16 5.77
N GLU A 2 -14.64 8.52 7.04
CA GLU A 2 -14.88 7.61 8.17
C GLU A 2 -16.32 7.06 8.27
N SER A 3 -17.34 7.87 7.97
CA SER A 3 -18.74 7.42 7.95
C SER A 3 -19.14 6.64 6.69
N LEU A 4 -18.37 6.78 5.60
CA LEU A 4 -18.63 6.09 4.33
C LEU A 4 -18.11 4.65 4.37
N LYS A 5 -16.93 4.42 4.98
CA LYS A 5 -16.36 3.06 5.13
C LYS A 5 -17.24 2.12 5.97
N GLU A 6 -18.15 2.67 6.79
CA GLU A 6 -19.10 1.88 7.59
C GLU A 6 -20.15 1.19 6.71
N ASN A 7 -20.48 1.79 5.57
CA ASN A 7 -21.56 1.35 4.69
C ASN A 7 -21.07 0.82 3.34
N TYR A 8 -19.78 1.04 3.02
CA TYR A 8 -19.22 0.73 1.71
C TYR A 8 -17.79 0.18 1.82
N THR A 9 -17.48 -0.79 0.97
CA THR A 9 -16.11 -1.20 0.70
C THR A 9 -15.49 -0.24 -0.30
N ILE A 10 -14.42 0.45 0.10
CA ILE A 10 -13.73 1.43 -0.73
C ILE A 10 -12.36 0.88 -1.10
N VAL A 11 -12.07 0.83 -2.40
CA VAL A 11 -10.76 0.47 -2.95
C VAL A 11 -10.18 1.68 -3.66
N ILE A 12 -8.96 2.06 -3.30
CA ILE A 12 -8.27 3.24 -3.85
C ILE A 12 -6.92 2.79 -4.39
N VAL A 13 -6.64 3.13 -5.65
CA VAL A 13 -5.30 3.01 -6.25
C VAL A 13 -4.67 4.40 -6.26
N THR A 14 -3.52 4.55 -5.61
CA THR A 14 -2.86 5.85 -5.49
C THR A 14 -1.35 5.70 -5.33
N HIS A 15 -0.60 6.67 -5.86
CA HIS A 15 0.82 6.86 -5.56
C HIS A 15 1.06 7.80 -4.38
N ASN A 16 0.00 8.39 -3.82
CA ASN A 16 0.12 9.26 -2.65
C ASN A 16 0.19 8.44 -1.37
N MET A 17 1.41 7.98 -1.05
CA MET A 17 1.75 7.20 0.13
C MET A 17 1.31 7.86 1.44
N GLN A 18 1.45 9.19 1.56
CA GLN A 18 1.10 9.95 2.75
C GLN A 18 -0.42 10.02 3.02
N GLN A 19 -1.22 9.94 1.96
CA GLN A 19 -2.67 9.82 2.08
C GLN A 19 -3.07 8.38 2.37
N ALA A 20 -2.50 7.42 1.64
CA ALA A 20 -2.75 5.99 1.86
C ALA A 20 -2.48 5.59 3.32
N ALA A 21 -1.35 6.02 3.89
CA ALA A 21 -0.98 5.76 5.28
C ALA A 21 -2.01 6.28 6.30
N ARG A 22 -2.76 7.33 5.95
CA ARG A 22 -3.69 8.02 6.85
C ARG A 22 -5.13 7.52 6.72
N VAL A 23 -5.55 7.19 5.50
CA VAL A 23 -6.97 6.95 5.18
C VAL A 23 -7.32 5.47 5.02
N SER A 24 -6.33 4.61 4.76
CA SER A 24 -6.55 3.19 4.52
C SER A 24 -6.52 2.37 5.82
N ASN A 25 -7.33 1.32 5.87
CA ASN A 25 -7.24 0.29 6.91
C ASN A 25 -6.25 -0.82 6.53
N PHE A 26 -6.25 -1.18 5.25
CA PHE A 26 -5.35 -2.17 4.67
C PHE A 26 -4.65 -1.58 3.46
N THR A 27 -3.45 -2.08 3.18
CA THR A 27 -2.66 -1.65 2.03
C THR A 27 -2.14 -2.88 1.31
N ALA A 28 -2.33 -2.89 -0.02
CA ALA A 28 -1.71 -3.81 -0.95
C ALA A 28 -0.60 -3.06 -1.69
N PHE A 29 0.62 -3.56 -1.63
CA PHE A 29 1.73 -3.06 -2.43
C PHE A 29 1.89 -3.94 -3.67
N LEU A 30 1.82 -3.32 -4.85
CA LEU A 30 1.96 -4.01 -6.13
C LEU A 30 3.16 -3.46 -6.87
N MET A 31 3.86 -4.35 -7.59
CA MET A 31 4.93 -3.99 -8.50
C MET A 31 4.71 -4.65 -9.85
N ILE A 32 5.45 -4.17 -10.85
CA ILE A 32 5.43 -4.67 -12.21
C ILE A 32 6.68 -5.54 -12.39
N ASP A 33 6.52 -6.73 -12.97
CA ASP A 33 7.62 -7.58 -13.37
C ASP A 33 8.15 -7.23 -14.78
N ASP A 34 9.16 -7.96 -15.24
CA ASP A 34 9.81 -7.71 -16.54
C ASP A 34 8.84 -7.88 -17.74
N ASP A 35 7.81 -8.71 -17.58
CA ASP A 35 6.80 -9.00 -18.60
C ASP A 35 5.60 -8.03 -18.54
N ARG A 36 5.72 -6.95 -17.76
CA ARG A 36 4.68 -5.94 -17.50
C ARG A 36 3.44 -6.49 -16.78
N ALA A 37 3.54 -7.65 -16.15
CA ALA A 37 2.50 -8.18 -15.29
C ALA A 37 2.64 -7.60 -13.88
N GLY A 38 1.52 -7.09 -13.35
CA GLY A 38 1.45 -6.61 -11.97
C GLY A 38 1.32 -7.78 -11.01
N TRP A 39 2.13 -7.80 -9.96
CA TRP A 39 2.05 -8.81 -8.91
C TRP A 39 1.93 -8.16 -7.53
N LEU A 40 1.23 -8.85 -6.63
CA LEU A 40 1.06 -8.44 -5.23
C LEU A 40 2.31 -8.80 -4.45
N VAL A 41 3.05 -7.77 -4.04
CA VAL A 41 4.29 -7.91 -3.28
C VAL A 41 4.01 -8.18 -1.81
N GLU A 42 3.10 -7.39 -1.24
CA GLU A 42 2.76 -7.46 0.17
C GLU A 42 1.35 -6.93 0.41
N PHE A 43 0.63 -7.54 1.36
CA PHE A 43 -0.67 -7.07 1.81
C PHE A 43 -0.79 -7.22 3.32
N GLY A 44 -1.29 -6.18 3.98
CA GLY A 44 -1.44 -6.17 5.42
C GLY A 44 -2.17 -4.94 5.93
N THR A 45 -2.15 -4.74 7.26
CA THR A 45 -2.68 -3.51 7.85
C THR A 45 -1.84 -2.34 7.36
N THR A 46 -2.49 -1.19 7.12
CA THR A 46 -1.76 0.01 6.67
C THR A 46 -0.65 0.39 7.66
N GLU A 47 -0.87 0.24 8.96
CA GLU A 47 0.19 0.46 9.96
C GLU A 47 1.40 -0.46 9.73
N GLN A 48 1.18 -1.77 9.54
CA GLN A 48 2.26 -2.73 9.34
C GLN A 48 3.05 -2.42 8.06
N ILE A 49 2.36 -2.17 6.95
CA ILE A 49 3.00 -1.88 5.65
C ILE A 49 3.87 -0.62 5.70
N PHE A 50 3.43 0.43 6.40
CA PHE A 50 4.15 1.72 6.43
C PHE A 50 5.18 1.85 7.55
N THR A 51 5.13 1.01 8.59
CA THR A 51 6.05 1.13 9.76
C THR A 51 7.01 -0.04 9.90
N ASN A 52 6.57 -1.27 9.60
CA ASN A 52 7.37 -2.48 9.70
C ASN A 52 6.99 -3.50 8.60
N PRO A 53 7.23 -3.15 7.32
CA PRO A 53 6.98 -4.06 6.20
C PRO A 53 7.81 -5.33 6.35
N GLN A 54 7.27 -6.44 5.86
CA GLN A 54 7.93 -7.75 5.93
C GLN A 54 8.71 -8.07 4.64
N ASN A 55 8.47 -7.34 3.56
CA ASN A 55 9.20 -7.48 2.31
C ASN A 55 10.17 -6.29 2.12
N GLU A 56 11.42 -6.59 1.79
CA GLU A 56 12.48 -5.59 1.54
C GLU A 56 12.10 -4.61 0.42
N GLN A 57 11.43 -5.08 -0.63
CA GLN A 57 10.99 -4.25 -1.75
C GLN A 57 9.92 -3.24 -1.31
N THR A 58 9.01 -3.67 -0.42
CA THR A 58 8.06 -2.77 0.22
C THR A 58 8.82 -1.74 1.05
N GLU A 59 9.73 -2.16 1.94
CA GLU A 59 10.51 -1.26 2.82
C GLU A 59 11.24 -0.17 2.04
N GLN A 60 11.98 -0.57 1.01
CA GLN A 60 12.70 0.37 0.16
C GLN A 60 11.75 1.39 -0.48
N TYR A 61 10.54 0.97 -0.89
CA TYR A 61 9.58 1.85 -1.56
C TYR A 61 8.95 2.85 -0.58
N VAL A 62 8.44 2.38 0.57
CA VAL A 62 7.75 3.25 1.53
C VAL A 62 8.71 4.22 2.24
N THR A 63 9.97 3.83 2.42
CA THR A 63 11.01 4.71 3.01
C THR A 63 11.59 5.71 2.00
N GLY A 64 11.21 5.61 0.72
CA GLY A 64 11.72 6.48 -0.35
C GLY A 64 13.17 6.19 -0.74
N ARG A 65 13.67 4.98 -0.45
CA ARG A 65 14.98 4.49 -0.92
C ARG A 65 14.95 3.97 -2.37
N PHE A 66 13.77 3.86 -2.98
CA PHE A 66 13.64 3.73 -4.42
C PHE A 66 13.92 5.09 -5.09
N GLY A 67 15.15 5.24 -5.57
CA GLY A 67 15.66 6.40 -6.31
C GLY A 67 17.06 6.12 -6.82
#